data_AF-A0A8B8AMQ0-F1
#
_entry.id   AF-A0A8B8AMQ0-F1
#
_cell.length_a   1.000
_cell.length_b   1.000
_cell.length_c   1.000
_cell.angle_alpha   90.00
_cell.angle_beta   90.00
_cell.angle_gamma   90.00
#
_symmetry.space_group_name_H-M   'P 1'
#
loop_
_entity.id
_entity.type
_entity.pdbx_description
1 polymer ?
#
loop_
_entity_poly.entity_id
_entity_poly.type
_entity_poly.pdbx_seq_one_letter_code
_entity_poly.pdbx_strand_id
1 'polypeptide(L)'
;MEQDPSNIDLSSDISINERNTPANEMLGDNIDVSITPSKMTAESQRKSLHWFLIMMKQKRIMVNDMDISELRQEKDVLSLPKVSWIPDKCQQKSMTENVKHHICHILVKYVDFLKPFESVIPPYVTHKFIELTKAKSLFLNCELIEASENSASGMISIMQRIHELSVPHARLTDKKVYERVVFGGDVLTNERAFSAQQNMQLNRSDVDRLVGLIHRPEGLHREMNFLLC
;
A
#
# COMPACT_ATOMS: atom_id res chain seq x y z
N MET A 1 11.43 24.97 48.44
CA MET A 1 10.24 24.25 47.92
C MET A 1 10.33 24.34 46.42
N GLU A 2 10.95 23.33 45.82
CA GLU A 2 11.10 23.17 44.38
C GLU A 2 9.73 22.85 43.76
N GLN A 3 9.37 23.55 42.69
CA GLN A 3 8.19 23.23 41.89
C GLN A 3 8.57 22.16 40.87
N ASP A 4 7.81 21.07 40.91
CA ASP A 4 7.91 19.88 40.08
C ASP A 4 7.56 20.21 38.61
N PRO A 5 8.44 19.97 37.62
CA PRO A 5 8.22 20.37 36.22
C PRO A 5 7.37 19.37 35.40
N SER A 6 6.62 18.48 36.06
CA SER A 6 5.96 17.33 35.43
C SER A 6 4.51 17.56 34.99
N ASN A 7 4.17 18.76 34.51
CA ASN A 7 2.84 19.01 33.94
C ASN A 7 2.90 19.86 32.67
N ILE A 8 3.57 19.33 31.65
CA ILE A 8 3.43 19.80 30.27
C ILE A 8 2.23 19.04 29.69
N ASP A 9 1.16 19.78 29.44
CA ASP A 9 -0.10 19.30 28.89
C ASP A 9 0.10 18.83 27.44
N LEU A 10 0.49 17.56 27.25
CA LEU A 10 0.67 16.88 25.96
C LEU A 10 -0.62 16.73 25.13
N SER A 11 -1.74 17.29 25.61
CA SER A 11 -3.04 17.21 24.95
C SER A 11 -3.21 18.18 23.77
N SER A 12 -2.28 19.13 23.59
CA SER A 12 -2.42 20.24 22.63
C SER A 12 -1.73 20.03 21.26
N ASP A 13 -0.87 19.02 21.09
CA ASP A 13 -0.12 18.79 19.84
C ASP A 13 -0.70 17.70 18.93
N ILE A 14 -1.80 17.08 19.36
CA ILE A 14 -2.57 16.21 18.49
C ILE A 14 -3.42 17.15 17.64
N SER A 15 -2.96 17.47 16.43
CA SER A 15 -3.93 17.79 15.39
C SER A 15 -4.81 16.54 15.26
N ILE A 16 -5.97 16.59 15.89
CA ILE A 16 -7.02 15.57 15.85
C ILE A 16 -7.45 15.50 14.39
N ASN A 17 -6.72 14.73 13.57
CA ASN A 17 -7.32 14.14 12.39
C ASN A 17 -8.19 13.02 12.93
N GLU A 18 -9.47 13.33 12.95
CA GLU A 18 -10.55 12.56 13.53
C GLU A 18 -10.43 11.08 13.20
N ARG A 19 -10.83 10.25 14.18
CA ARG A 19 -10.94 8.78 14.15
C ARG A 19 -11.81 8.22 13.02
N ASN A 20 -12.26 9.05 12.07
CA ASN A 20 -13.07 8.73 10.90
C ASN A 20 -12.39 9.09 9.56
N THR A 21 -11.13 9.53 9.57
CA THR A 21 -10.42 9.76 8.31
C THR A 21 -10.14 8.39 7.66
N PRO A 22 -10.61 8.13 6.42
CA PRO A 22 -10.41 6.85 5.79
C PRO A 22 -8.90 6.59 5.65
N ALA A 23 -8.45 5.42 6.12
CA ALA A 23 -7.05 5.04 6.01
C ALA A 23 -6.63 5.06 4.54
N ASN A 24 -5.48 5.67 4.27
CA ASN A 24 -4.97 5.86 2.92
C ASN A 24 -3.81 4.89 2.66
N GLU A 25 -3.67 4.49 1.40
CA GLU A 25 -2.48 3.83 0.88
C GLU A 25 -1.81 4.79 -0.10
N MET A 26 -0.49 4.88 -0.02
CA MET A 26 0.31 5.64 -0.99
C MET A 26 0.80 4.67 -2.05
N LEU A 27 0.76 5.11 -3.29
CA LEU A 27 1.21 4.38 -4.45
C LEU A 27 2.25 5.22 -5.17
N GLY A 28 3.25 4.58 -5.76
CA GLY A 28 4.23 5.31 -6.54
C GLY A 28 4.87 4.49 -7.64
N ASP A 29 5.34 5.21 -8.66
CA ASP A 29 5.95 4.64 -9.86
C ASP A 29 6.82 5.66 -10.59
N ASN A 30 7.77 5.17 -11.39
CA ASN A 30 8.70 6.02 -12.13
C ASN A 30 8.09 6.59 -13.41
N ILE A 31 8.43 7.84 -13.72
CA ILE A 31 8.14 8.48 -14.99
C ILE A 31 9.46 8.96 -15.58
N ASP A 32 9.98 8.16 -16.51
CA ASP A 32 11.21 8.45 -17.22
C ASP A 32 10.91 8.96 -18.64
N VAL A 33 11.28 10.21 -18.92
CA VAL A 33 11.06 10.84 -20.23
C VAL A 33 12.39 11.19 -20.86
N SER A 34 12.66 10.63 -22.03
CA SER A 34 13.84 10.98 -22.83
C SER A 34 13.44 11.89 -24.00
N ILE A 35 14.04 13.07 -24.05
CA ILE A 35 13.84 14.04 -25.12
C ILE A 35 15.06 13.97 -26.03
N THR A 36 14.88 13.46 -27.24
CA THR A 36 15.95 13.35 -28.24
C THR A 36 15.74 14.43 -29.31
N PRO A 37 16.67 15.38 -29.47
CA PRO A 37 16.56 16.41 -30.50
C PRO A 37 16.75 15.80 -31.90
N SER A 38 16.07 16.36 -32.91
CA SER A 38 16.16 15.87 -34.29
C SER A 38 17.57 16.00 -34.89
N LYS A 39 18.36 16.96 -34.40
CA LYS A 39 19.79 17.11 -34.71
C LYS A 39 20.55 17.22 -33.40
N MET A 40 21.41 16.25 -33.10
CA MET A 40 22.30 16.32 -31.95
C MET A 40 23.47 17.25 -32.26
N THR A 41 23.59 18.34 -31.50
CA THR A 41 24.72 19.28 -31.57
C THR A 41 25.35 19.41 -30.19
N ALA A 42 26.55 19.98 -30.07
CA ALA A 42 27.19 20.19 -28.77
C ALA A 42 26.28 20.96 -27.78
N GLU A 43 25.43 21.85 -28.29
CA GLU A 43 24.48 22.66 -27.52
C GLU A 43 23.11 21.99 -27.33
N SER A 44 22.75 21.03 -28.18
CA SER A 44 21.48 20.30 -28.13
C SER A 44 21.73 18.80 -28.00
N GLN A 45 21.90 18.38 -26.75
CA GLN A 45 22.06 16.98 -26.37
C GLN A 45 20.73 16.36 -25.91
N ARG A 46 20.69 15.03 -25.90
CA ARG A 46 19.57 14.29 -25.31
C ARG A 46 19.39 14.70 -23.86
N LYS A 47 18.15 14.98 -23.47
CA LYS A 47 17.78 15.21 -22.07
C LYS A 47 17.04 13.98 -21.55
N SER A 48 17.39 13.54 -20.34
CA SER A 48 16.69 12.48 -19.62
C SER A 48 16.11 13.08 -18.35
N LEU A 49 14.79 13.04 -18.24
CA LEU A 49 14.04 13.51 -17.08
C LEU A 49 13.59 12.28 -16.30
N HIS A 50 13.83 12.32 -14.99
CA HIS A 50 13.53 11.22 -14.07
C HIS A 50 12.64 11.74 -12.97
N TRP A 51 11.37 11.37 -13.03
CA TRP A 51 10.37 11.75 -12.04
C TRP A 51 9.79 10.53 -11.35
N PHE A 52 9.21 10.77 -10.19
CA PHE A 52 8.47 9.76 -9.44
C PHE A 52 7.08 10.30 -9.11
N LEU A 53 6.05 9.62 -9.61
CA LEU A 53 4.66 10.00 -9.37
C LEU A 53 4.18 9.37 -8.06
N ILE A 54 3.54 10.16 -7.21
CA ILE A 54 2.87 9.68 -6.00
C ILE A 54 1.35 9.83 -6.17
N MET A 55 0.65 8.75 -5.88
CA MET A 55 -0.80 8.70 -5.85
C MET A 55 -1.28 8.22 -4.49
N MET A 56 -2.47 8.65 -4.09
CA MET A 56 -3.13 8.17 -2.89
C MET A 56 -4.36 7.36 -3.28
N LYS A 57 -4.51 6.18 -2.68
CA LYS A 57 -5.68 5.31 -2.78
C LYS A 57 -6.40 5.28 -1.44
N GLN A 58 -7.68 5.57 -1.47
CA GLN A 58 -8.52 5.50 -0.27
C GLN A 58 -8.90 4.05 0.02
N LYS A 59 -8.61 3.52 1.22
CA LYS A 59 -9.10 2.20 1.62
C LYS A 59 -10.61 2.24 1.81
N ARG A 60 -11.27 1.14 1.48
CA ARG A 60 -12.72 0.95 1.70
C ARG A 60 -13.06 0.03 2.85
N ILE A 61 -12.18 -0.92 3.13
CA ILE A 61 -12.35 -1.90 4.20
C ILE A 61 -11.30 -1.57 5.23
N MET A 62 -11.76 -1.16 6.41
CA MET A 62 -10.92 -0.82 7.54
C MET A 62 -10.77 -2.04 8.45
N VAL A 63 -9.72 -1.99 9.28
CA VAL A 63 -9.48 -2.97 10.35
C VAL A 63 -10.70 -3.07 11.28
N ASN A 64 -11.40 -1.96 11.51
CA ASN A 64 -12.60 -1.93 12.35
C ASN A 64 -13.83 -2.62 11.71
N ASP A 65 -13.85 -2.78 10.38
CA ASP A 65 -14.95 -3.48 9.68
C ASP A 65 -14.81 -5.00 9.75
N MET A 66 -13.62 -5.46 10.14
CA MET A 66 -13.29 -6.86 10.32
C MET A 66 -13.47 -7.27 11.78
N ASP A 67 -13.94 -8.49 12.01
CA ASP A 67 -14.05 -9.05 13.35
C ASP A 67 -12.68 -9.60 13.77
N ILE A 68 -11.78 -8.69 14.15
CA ILE A 68 -10.37 -8.99 14.48
C ILE A 68 -10.22 -9.28 15.99
N SER A 69 -11.34 -9.37 16.71
CA SER A 69 -11.41 -9.67 18.15
C SER A 69 -10.57 -10.90 18.52
N GLU A 70 -10.53 -11.91 17.64
CA GLU A 70 -9.77 -13.15 17.82
C GLU A 70 -8.31 -13.09 17.31
N LEU A 71 -8.03 -12.21 16.33
CA LEU A 71 -6.74 -12.11 15.63
C LEU A 71 -5.69 -11.29 16.39
N ARG A 72 -6.09 -10.49 17.39
CA ARG A 72 -5.17 -9.70 18.24
C ARG A 72 -4.59 -10.49 19.42
N GLN A 73 -4.95 -11.76 19.59
CA GLN A 73 -4.38 -12.56 20.66
C GLN A 73 -3.00 -13.05 20.23
N GLU A 74 -1.94 -12.39 20.72
CA GLU A 74 -0.60 -12.95 20.73
C GLU A 74 -0.63 -14.27 21.50
N LYS A 75 -0.62 -15.39 20.78
CA LYS A 75 -0.53 -16.73 21.37
C LYS A 75 0.91 -17.19 21.25
N ASP A 76 1.48 -17.68 22.35
CA ASP A 76 2.81 -18.28 22.33
C ASP A 76 2.82 -19.45 21.33
N VAL A 77 3.77 -19.46 20.40
CA VAL A 77 3.92 -20.49 19.37
C VAL A 77 4.00 -21.88 20.00
N LEU A 78 4.61 -22.00 21.18
CA LEU A 78 4.74 -23.26 21.91
C LEU A 78 3.43 -23.70 22.57
N SER A 79 2.51 -22.76 22.82
CA SER A 79 1.18 -23.01 23.38
C SER A 79 0.11 -23.32 22.32
N LEU A 80 0.43 -23.10 21.04
CA LEU A 80 -0.52 -23.33 19.96
C LEU A 80 -0.77 -24.84 19.77
N PRO A 81 -2.05 -25.27 19.68
CA PRO A 81 -2.35 -26.63 19.28
C PRO A 81 -1.74 -26.93 17.91
N LYS A 82 -1.10 -28.09 17.75
CA LYS A 82 -0.41 -28.56 16.53
C LYS A 82 -1.28 -28.56 15.25
N VAL A 83 -2.58 -28.26 15.36
CA VAL A 83 -3.58 -28.33 14.27
C VAL A 83 -4.32 -26.99 14.08
N SER A 84 -4.04 -25.96 14.88
CA SER A 84 -4.74 -24.65 14.83
C SER A 84 -4.55 -23.87 13.52
N TRP A 85 -3.46 -24.12 12.81
CA TRP A 85 -3.14 -23.61 11.48
C TRP A 85 -3.74 -24.39 10.31
N ILE A 86 -4.33 -25.58 10.54
CA ILE A 86 -4.98 -26.33 9.48
C ILE A 86 -6.40 -25.79 9.32
N PRO A 87 -6.86 -25.51 8.09
CA PRO A 87 -8.21 -25.03 7.87
C PRO A 87 -9.23 -25.98 8.49
N ASP A 88 -10.17 -25.42 9.25
CA ASP A 88 -11.24 -26.22 9.82
C ASP A 88 -12.18 -26.78 8.72
N LYS A 89 -13.10 -27.68 9.09
CA LYS A 89 -14.02 -28.29 8.12
C LYS A 89 -14.92 -27.25 7.41
N CYS A 90 -15.24 -26.13 8.07
CA CYS A 90 -16.05 -25.06 7.49
C CYS A 90 -15.25 -24.29 6.43
N GLN A 91 -14.00 -23.92 6.76
CA GLN A 91 -13.05 -23.27 5.87
C GLN A 91 -12.71 -24.16 4.67
N GLN A 92 -12.50 -25.47 4.87
CA GLN A 92 -12.30 -26.43 3.77
C GLN A 92 -13.51 -26.50 2.84
N LYS A 93 -14.73 -26.51 3.40
CA LYS A 93 -15.96 -26.48 2.60
C LYS A 93 -16.09 -25.17 1.81
N SER A 94 -15.84 -24.03 2.45
CA SER A 94 -15.83 -22.72 1.78
C SER A 94 -14.80 -22.66 0.65
N MET A 95 -13.59 -23.18 0.87
CA MET A 95 -12.55 -23.28 -0.14
C MET A 95 -13.00 -24.15 -1.31
N THR A 96 -13.61 -25.30 -1.03
CA THR A 96 -14.13 -26.22 -2.06
C THR A 96 -15.18 -25.54 -2.94
N GLU A 97 -16.11 -24.79 -2.35
CA GLU A 97 -17.13 -24.06 -3.12
C GLU A 97 -16.51 -22.95 -3.99
N ASN A 98 -15.52 -22.21 -3.48
CA ASN A 98 -14.81 -21.19 -4.26
C ASN A 98 -14.04 -21.82 -5.44
N VAL A 99 -13.40 -22.97 -5.23
CA VAL A 99 -12.69 -23.69 -6.30
C VAL A 99 -13.66 -24.21 -7.35
N LYS A 100 -14.81 -24.78 -6.94
CA LYS A 100 -15.86 -25.21 -7.87
C LYS A 100 -16.32 -24.05 -8.76
N HIS A 101 -16.56 -22.87 -8.17
CA HIS A 101 -16.93 -21.67 -8.91
C HIS A 101 -15.91 -21.35 -10.03
N HIS A 102 -14.61 -21.35 -9.71
CA HIS A 102 -13.56 -21.10 -10.70
C HIS A 102 -13.50 -22.17 -11.80
N ILE A 103 -13.61 -23.45 -11.42
CA ILE A 103 -13.62 -24.56 -12.39
C ILE A 103 -14.82 -24.43 -13.33
N CYS A 104 -16.01 -24.15 -12.81
CA CYS A 104 -17.22 -23.94 -13.63
C CYS A 104 -17.03 -22.84 -14.66
N HIS A 105 -16.46 -21.69 -14.27
CA HIS A 105 -16.17 -20.58 -15.19
C HIS A 105 -15.15 -20.96 -16.28
N ILE A 106 -14.10 -21.70 -15.92
CA ILE A 106 -13.12 -22.21 -16.89
C ILE A 106 -13.81 -23.16 -17.89
N LEU A 107 -14.62 -24.10 -17.40
CA LEU A 107 -15.32 -25.07 -18.24
C LEU A 107 -16.28 -24.39 -19.22
N VAL A 108 -17.10 -23.44 -18.75
CA VAL A 108 -18.03 -22.71 -19.62
C VAL A 108 -17.29 -21.85 -20.65
N LYS A 109 -16.15 -21.26 -20.28
CA LYS A 109 -15.35 -20.42 -21.18
C LYS A 109 -14.71 -21.23 -22.32
N TYR A 110 -14.19 -22.43 -22.02
CA TYR A 110 -13.40 -23.20 -22.99
C TYR A 110 -14.12 -24.40 -23.62
N VAL A 111 -15.23 -24.87 -23.05
CA VAL A 111 -16.01 -25.99 -23.57
C VAL A 111 -17.28 -25.47 -24.20
N ASP A 112 -17.33 -25.45 -25.53
CA ASP A 112 -18.46 -24.90 -26.30
C ASP A 112 -19.82 -25.51 -25.94
N PHE A 113 -19.84 -26.81 -25.63
CA PHE A 113 -21.04 -27.52 -25.20
C PHE A 113 -21.63 -26.96 -23.88
N LEU A 114 -20.81 -26.38 -23.01
CA LEU A 114 -21.22 -25.86 -21.71
C LEU A 114 -21.52 -24.35 -21.71
N LYS A 115 -21.26 -23.64 -22.83
CA LYS A 115 -21.56 -22.20 -22.97
C LYS A 115 -22.99 -21.79 -22.61
N PRO A 116 -24.05 -22.57 -22.94
CA PRO A 116 -25.42 -22.19 -22.57
C PRO A 116 -25.63 -22.02 -21.06
N PHE A 117 -24.82 -22.68 -20.23
CA PHE A 117 -24.91 -22.63 -18.77
C PHE A 117 -24.23 -21.41 -18.15
N GLU A 118 -23.57 -20.55 -18.93
CA GLU A 118 -22.93 -19.32 -18.45
C GLU A 118 -23.92 -18.42 -17.69
N SER A 119 -25.16 -18.33 -18.19
CA SER A 119 -26.23 -17.53 -17.60
C SER A 119 -26.66 -17.98 -16.19
N VAL A 120 -26.42 -19.24 -15.84
CA VAL A 120 -26.83 -19.83 -14.55
C VAL A 120 -25.76 -19.66 -13.49
N ILE A 121 -24.50 -19.51 -13.89
CA ILE A 121 -23.37 -19.43 -12.98
C ILE A 121 -23.26 -17.98 -12.44
N PRO A 122 -23.17 -17.78 -11.12
CA PRO A 122 -22.92 -16.46 -10.56
C PRO A 122 -21.63 -15.85 -11.16
N PRO A 123 -21.63 -14.56 -11.51
CA PRO A 123 -20.45 -13.92 -12.10
C PRO A 123 -19.29 -13.73 -11.11
N TYR A 124 -19.58 -13.74 -9.81
CA TYR A 124 -18.59 -13.50 -8.75
C TYR A 124 -18.83 -14.41 -7.54
N VAL A 125 -17.76 -14.71 -6.82
CA VAL A 125 -17.82 -15.34 -5.50
C VAL A 125 -18.37 -14.31 -4.51
N THR A 126 -19.47 -14.62 -3.85
CA THR A 126 -20.10 -13.73 -2.87
C THR A 126 -19.27 -13.65 -1.60
N HIS A 127 -18.98 -12.43 -1.13
CA HIS A 127 -18.28 -12.18 0.13
C HIS A 127 -18.91 -11.00 0.89
N LYS A 128 -18.66 -10.91 2.20
CA LYS A 128 -19.26 -9.92 3.12
C LYS A 128 -19.14 -8.46 2.63
N PHE A 129 -18.03 -8.14 1.98
CA PHE A 129 -17.68 -6.77 1.56
C PHE A 129 -17.90 -6.52 0.06
N ILE A 130 -18.69 -7.34 -0.63
CA ILE A 130 -18.81 -7.25 -2.10
C ILE A 130 -19.35 -5.91 -2.58
N GLU A 131 -20.32 -5.34 -1.88
CA GLU A 131 -20.88 -4.02 -2.22
C GLU A 131 -19.83 -2.90 -2.09
N LEU A 132 -18.92 -3.01 -1.12
CA LEU A 132 -17.82 -2.07 -0.96
C LEU A 132 -16.77 -2.26 -2.07
N THR A 133 -16.36 -3.50 -2.34
CA THR A 133 -15.32 -3.81 -3.33
C THR A 133 -15.77 -3.53 -4.76
N LYS A 134 -17.08 -3.59 -5.04
CA LYS A 134 -17.66 -3.30 -6.35
C LYS A 134 -17.58 -1.82 -6.74
N ALA A 135 -17.52 -0.91 -5.78
CA ALA A 135 -17.43 0.52 -6.05
C ALA A 135 -16.11 0.88 -6.78
N LYS A 136 -16.11 1.93 -7.61
CA LYS A 136 -14.90 2.40 -8.31
C LYS A 136 -13.89 3.00 -7.33
N SER A 137 -12.60 2.67 -7.49
CA SER A 137 -11.52 3.15 -6.60
C SER A 137 -11.27 4.64 -6.80
N LEU A 138 -11.10 5.34 -5.67
CA LEU A 138 -10.70 6.73 -5.67
C LEU A 138 -9.18 6.78 -5.61
N PHE A 139 -8.61 7.35 -6.67
CA PHE A 139 -7.19 7.65 -6.76
C PHE A 139 -7.03 9.16 -6.88
N LEU A 140 -6.11 9.73 -6.10
CA LEU A 140 -5.75 11.13 -6.17
C LEU A 140 -4.27 11.23 -6.53
N ASN A 141 -3.95 12.03 -7.55
CA ASN A 141 -2.56 12.38 -7.85
C ASN A 141 -2.10 13.38 -6.79
N CYS A 142 -1.10 13.01 -5.99
CA CYS A 142 -0.61 13.84 -4.90
C CYS A 142 0.49 14.77 -5.38
N GLU A 143 1.55 14.22 -5.94
CA GLU A 143 2.76 14.97 -6.27
C GLU A 143 3.61 14.25 -7.31
N LEU A 144 4.40 15.02 -8.06
CA LEU A 144 5.45 14.53 -8.95
C LEU A 144 6.80 14.99 -8.40
N ILE A 145 7.66 14.04 -8.02
CA ILE A 145 8.97 14.32 -7.41
C ILE A 145 10.05 14.27 -8.47
N GLU A 146 10.93 15.27 -8.50
CA GLU A 146 12.16 15.30 -9.30
C GLU A 146 13.28 14.48 -8.68
N ALA A 147 13.05 13.17 -8.56
CA ALA A 147 14.03 12.22 -8.06
C ALA A 147 13.91 10.88 -8.80
N SER A 148 15.05 10.21 -8.99
CA SER A 148 15.09 8.89 -9.61
C SER A 148 15.13 7.79 -8.56
N GLU A 149 14.15 6.89 -8.59
CA GLU A 149 14.14 5.68 -7.76
C GLU A 149 15.30 4.72 -8.07
N ASN A 150 15.92 4.84 -9.26
CA ASN A 150 17.09 4.05 -9.63
C ASN A 150 18.33 4.43 -8.81
N SER A 151 18.34 5.62 -8.21
CA SER A 151 19.43 6.09 -7.35
C SER A 151 19.08 5.90 -5.87
N ALA A 152 20.03 5.45 -5.06
CA ALA A 152 19.79 5.28 -3.62
C ALA A 152 19.41 6.60 -2.93
N SER A 153 20.08 7.70 -3.27
CA SER A 153 19.75 9.04 -2.75
C SER A 153 18.37 9.50 -3.20
N GLY A 154 18.04 9.32 -4.48
CA GLY A 154 16.73 9.69 -5.02
C GLY A 154 15.59 8.90 -4.36
N MET A 155 15.78 7.61 -4.14
CA MET A 155 14.78 6.78 -3.46
C MET A 155 14.59 7.20 -1.99
N ILE A 156 15.67 7.56 -1.29
CA ILE A 156 15.57 8.09 0.07
C ILE A 156 14.77 9.41 0.08
N SER A 157 15.05 10.32 -0.85
CA SER A 157 14.29 11.58 -0.96
C SER A 157 12.81 11.36 -1.27
N ILE A 158 12.50 10.41 -2.16
CA ILE A 158 11.12 10.00 -2.46
C ILE A 158 10.43 9.49 -1.19
N MET A 159 11.08 8.57 -0.46
CA MET A 159 10.52 7.99 0.75
C MET A 159 10.33 9.01 1.87
N GLN A 160 11.28 9.93 2.05
CA GLN A 160 11.16 11.05 2.99
C GLN A 160 9.94 11.91 2.66
N ARG A 161 9.75 12.22 1.38
CA ARG A 161 8.60 13.02 0.93
C ARG A 161 7.27 12.30 1.15
N ILE A 162 7.19 11.00 0.84
CA ILE A 162 6.00 10.18 1.12
C ILE A 162 5.73 10.16 2.63
N HIS A 163 6.78 10.04 3.45
CA HIS A 163 6.66 10.02 4.90
C HIS A 163 6.11 11.34 5.46
N GLU A 164 6.53 12.49 4.91
CA GLU A 164 5.99 13.80 5.26
C GLU A 164 4.51 13.96 4.87
N LEU A 165 4.13 13.48 3.69
CA LEU A 165 2.78 13.63 3.15
C LEU A 165 1.76 12.73 3.84
N SER A 166 2.16 11.50 4.17
CA SER A 166 1.22 10.42 4.46
C SER A 166 1.28 9.89 5.89
N VAL A 167 2.45 9.89 6.52
CA VAL A 167 2.65 9.21 7.81
C VAL A 167 2.38 10.17 8.96
N PRO A 168 1.38 9.90 9.83
CA PRO A 168 1.16 10.70 11.03
C PRO A 168 2.32 10.50 12.01
N HIS A 169 3.02 11.58 12.35
CA HIS A 169 4.16 11.57 13.27
C HIS A 169 4.10 12.76 14.23
N ALA A 170 4.72 12.61 15.40
CA ALA A 170 4.83 13.68 16.38
C ALA A 170 5.66 14.85 15.82
N ARG A 171 5.19 16.09 15.99
CA ARG A 171 5.92 17.30 15.55
C ARG A 171 7.12 17.65 16.44
N LEU A 172 7.13 17.17 17.68
CA LEU A 172 8.17 17.42 18.67
C LEU A 172 9.34 16.41 18.60
N THR A 173 10.42 16.76 19.30
CA THR A 173 11.83 16.30 19.25
C THR A 173 12.10 14.84 18.90
N ASP A 174 11.23 13.90 19.24
CA ASP A 174 11.46 12.47 18.99
C ASP A 174 10.89 11.96 17.66
N LYS A 175 10.10 12.78 16.93
CA LYS A 175 9.48 12.44 15.63
C LYS A 175 8.95 10.99 15.59
N LYS A 176 8.23 10.59 16.65
CA LYS A 176 7.72 9.24 16.81
C LYS A 176 6.58 9.00 15.83
N VAL A 177 6.58 7.84 15.16
CA VAL A 177 5.51 7.45 14.23
C VAL A 177 4.35 6.82 15.00
N TYR A 178 3.13 7.28 14.73
CA TYR A 178 1.91 6.77 15.39
C TYR A 178 1.26 5.62 14.62
N GLU A 179 1.22 5.72 13.29
CA GLU A 179 0.60 4.73 12.41
C GLU A 179 1.50 4.50 11.20
N ARG A 180 1.54 3.24 10.74
CA ARG A 180 2.26 2.88 9.52
C ARG A 180 1.32 2.92 8.33
N VAL A 181 1.78 3.57 7.26
CA VAL A 181 1.06 3.69 5.99
C VAL A 181 1.63 2.67 5.01
N VAL A 182 0.75 2.06 4.21
CA VAL A 182 1.19 1.16 3.13
C VAL A 182 1.70 2.01 1.96
N PHE A 183 2.90 1.70 1.51
CA PHE A 183 3.47 2.21 0.28
C PHE A 183 3.51 1.08 -0.75
N GLY A 184 2.73 1.23 -1.82
CA GLY A 184 2.64 0.30 -2.93
C GLY A 184 3.41 0.78 -4.14
N GLY A 185 4.09 -0.14 -4.80
CA GLY A 185 4.79 0.09 -6.05
C GLY A 185 5.01 -1.24 -6.75
N ASP A 186 5.68 -1.22 -7.91
CA ASP A 186 6.05 -2.47 -8.56
C ASP A 186 7.08 -3.26 -7.72
N VAL A 187 7.47 -4.45 -8.17
CA VAL A 187 8.42 -5.29 -7.41
C VAL A 187 9.77 -4.58 -7.22
N LEU A 188 10.26 -3.86 -8.24
CA LEU A 188 11.56 -3.20 -8.21
C LEU A 188 11.55 -1.96 -7.33
N THR A 189 10.50 -1.13 -7.41
CA THR A 189 10.28 0.01 -6.53
C THR A 189 10.28 -0.43 -5.07
N ASN A 190 9.64 -1.55 -4.74
CA ASN A 190 9.63 -2.08 -3.37
C ASN A 190 11.00 -2.58 -2.92
N GLU A 191 11.74 -3.30 -3.76
CA GLU A 191 13.10 -3.74 -3.42
C GLU A 191 14.04 -2.56 -3.15
N ARG A 192 13.92 -1.50 -3.95
CA ARG A 192 14.66 -0.25 -3.79
C ARG A 192 14.23 0.52 -2.54
N ALA A 193 12.93 0.59 -2.26
CA ALA A 193 12.39 1.19 -1.05
C ALA A 193 12.90 0.47 0.21
N PHE A 194 12.92 -0.86 0.17
CA PHE A 194 13.43 -1.67 1.27
C PHE A 194 14.93 -1.42 1.51
N SER A 195 15.72 -1.37 0.44
CA SER A 195 17.15 -1.06 0.51
C SER A 195 17.41 0.35 1.03
N ALA A 196 16.63 1.35 0.59
CA ALA A 196 16.69 2.71 1.10
C ALA A 196 16.34 2.78 2.60
N GLN A 197 15.33 2.04 3.06
CA GLN A 197 14.99 1.94 4.48
C GLN A 197 16.10 1.28 5.30
N GLN A 198 16.74 0.21 4.78
CA GLN A 198 17.89 -0.42 5.43
C GLN A 198 19.06 0.56 5.62
N ASN A 199 19.36 1.36 4.60
CA ASN A 199 20.42 2.38 4.67
C ASN A 199 20.16 3.44 5.75
N MET A 200 18.90 3.69 6.09
CA MET A 200 18.49 4.71 7.05
C MET A 200 18.27 4.19 8.48
N GLN A 201 18.50 2.88 8.74
CA GLN A 201 18.23 2.25 10.05
C GLN A 201 19.03 2.84 11.21
N LEU A 202 20.23 3.36 10.94
CA LEU A 202 21.12 3.92 11.96
C LEU A 202 20.73 5.35 12.39
N ASN A 203 19.71 5.94 11.77
CA ASN A 203 19.26 7.29 12.14
C ASN A 203 18.60 7.33 13.51
N ARG A 204 18.54 8.52 14.12
CA ARG A 204 18.08 8.66 15.51
C ARG A 204 16.55 8.57 15.65
N SER A 205 15.79 9.22 14.77
CA SER A 205 14.33 9.29 14.87
C SER A 205 13.62 8.27 13.96
N ASP A 206 12.37 7.91 14.30
CA ASP A 206 11.59 6.94 13.52
C ASP A 206 11.24 7.45 12.12
N VAL A 207 10.99 8.77 11.99
CA VAL A 207 10.80 9.44 10.69
C VAL A 207 12.06 9.36 9.85
N ASP A 208 13.23 9.66 10.43
CA ASP A 208 14.49 9.64 9.69
C ASP A 208 14.92 8.19 9.34
N ARG A 209 14.45 7.19 10.10
CA ARG A 209 14.60 5.75 9.77
C ARG A 209 13.58 5.25 8.75
N LEU A 210 12.60 6.06 8.36
CA LEU A 210 11.53 5.71 7.42
C LEU A 210 10.69 4.50 7.90
N VAL A 211 10.50 4.34 9.22
CA VAL A 211 9.79 3.18 9.81
C VAL A 211 8.27 3.23 9.58
N GLY A 212 7.74 4.40 9.25
CA GLY A 212 6.31 4.60 9.02
C GLY A 212 5.76 4.02 7.72
N LEU A 213 6.60 3.49 6.83
CA LEU A 213 6.16 2.93 5.56
C LEU A 213 6.24 1.40 5.56
N ILE A 214 5.15 0.76 5.14
CA ILE A 214 5.07 -0.68 4.89
C ILE A 214 5.03 -0.90 3.39
N HIS A 215 6.09 -1.50 2.85
CA HIS A 215 6.22 -1.77 1.42
C HIS A 215 5.34 -2.96 1.02
N ARG A 216 4.56 -2.80 -0.05
CA ARG A 216 3.76 -3.89 -0.62
C ARG A 216 3.94 -3.92 -2.15
N PRO A 217 4.23 -5.09 -2.74
CA PRO A 217 4.12 -5.24 -4.19
C PRO A 217 2.69 -5.01 -4.63
N GLU A 218 2.49 -3.95 -5.42
CA GLU A 218 1.22 -3.59 -6.03
C GLU A 218 1.43 -3.38 -7.53
N GLY A 219 0.45 -3.82 -8.31
CA GLY A 219 0.49 -3.65 -9.76
C GLY A 219 0.02 -2.26 -10.17
N LEU A 220 0.66 -1.18 -9.72
CA LEU A 220 0.25 0.19 -10.08
C LEU A 220 0.20 0.37 -11.60
N HIS A 221 1.17 -0.19 -12.32
CA HIS A 221 1.20 -0.29 -13.79
C HIS A 221 -0.07 -0.88 -14.43
N ARG A 222 -0.81 -1.73 -13.70
CA ARG A 222 -2.07 -2.33 -14.17
C ARG A 222 -3.30 -1.47 -13.84
N GLU A 223 -3.20 -0.62 -12.82
CA GLU A 223 -4.27 0.32 -12.42
C GLU A 223 -4.14 1.67 -13.15
N MET A 224 -2.93 2.05 -13.59
CA MET A 224 -2.64 3.27 -14.33
C MET A 224 -2.80 3.10 -15.85
N ASN A 225 -4.04 3.19 -16.32
CA ASN A 225 -4.31 3.63 -17.70
C ASN A 225 -4.15 5.16 -17.80
N PHE A 226 -2.96 5.68 -17.51
CA PHE A 226 -2.69 7.14 -17.47
C PHE A 226 -2.87 7.81 -18.85
N LEU A 227 -2.88 7.02 -19.93
CA LEU A 227 -2.91 7.49 -21.33
C LEU A 227 -4.05 6.89 -22.17
N LEU A 228 -4.95 6.10 -21.58
CA LEU A 228 -6.14 5.60 -22.29
C LEU A 228 -7.37 6.40 -21.84
N CYS A 229 -7.36 7.68 -22.20
CA CYS A 229 -8.58 8.47 -22.40
C CYS A 229 -8.81 8.58 -23.91
#